data_AF-A0A7S2ERV5-F1
#
_entry.id   AF-A0A7S2ERV5-F1
#
_cell.length_a   1.000
_cell.length_b   1.000
_cell.length_c   1.000
_cell.angle_alpha   90.00
_cell.angle_beta   90.00
_cell.angle_gamma   90.00
#
_symmetry.space_group_name_H-M   'P 1'
#
loop_
_entity.id
_entity.type
_entity.pdbx_description
1 polymer ?
#
loop_
_entity_poly.entity_id
_entity_poly.type
_entity_poly.pdbx_seq_one_letter_code
_entity_poly.pdbx_strand_id
1 'polypeptide(L)'
;MDKKARSKPMAEILSRLSDTLFEIVFFGDALLLHSPVSEWPIVDVLIAFYSSGYPLDKAIQYADLRKPFVLNDLQMQHTLKDRRKVYDLLEEAGIDVPTHVYMSRDGYVSTGTGAGTNPKESELVEHDDHIELNGVVMNKPFVEKPIDADDHNIAIYY
;
A
#
# COMPACT_ATOMS: atom_id res chain seq x y z
N MET A 1 -1.03 0.51 -15.09
CA MET A 1 0.07 1.12 -15.87
C MET A 1 0.61 0.10 -16.86
N ASP A 2 0.83 0.48 -18.12
CA ASP A 2 1.25 -0.39 -19.22
C ASP A 2 2.57 -1.08 -18.91
N LYS A 3 3.52 -0.37 -18.27
CA LYS A 3 4.80 -0.94 -17.82
C LYS A 3 4.62 -2.22 -16.98
N LYS A 4 3.58 -2.27 -16.14
CA LYS A 4 3.29 -3.43 -15.29
C LYS A 4 2.42 -4.46 -16.01
N ALA A 5 1.35 -4.01 -16.66
CA ALA A 5 0.40 -4.86 -17.38
C ALA A 5 1.05 -5.61 -18.57
N ARG A 6 2.07 -5.04 -19.20
CA ARG A 6 2.80 -5.65 -20.34
C ARG A 6 4.18 -6.15 -19.95
N SER A 7 4.46 -6.25 -18.65
CA SER A 7 5.72 -6.81 -18.18
C SER A 7 5.86 -8.29 -18.57
N LYS A 8 7.09 -8.79 -18.71
CA LYS A 8 7.34 -10.20 -19.03
C LYS A 8 6.62 -11.16 -18.08
N PRO A 9 6.65 -10.99 -16.74
CA PRO A 9 5.90 -11.86 -15.84
C PRO A 9 4.39 -11.81 -16.07
N MET A 10 3.82 -10.64 -16.35
CA MET A 10 2.38 -10.52 -16.60
C MET A 10 1.99 -11.19 -17.92
N ALA A 11 2.79 -11.01 -18.98
CA ALA A 11 2.57 -11.68 -20.25
C ALA A 11 2.59 -13.21 -20.12
N GLU A 12 3.51 -13.73 -19.30
CA GLU A 12 3.57 -15.16 -18.96
C GLU A 12 2.33 -15.64 -18.19
N ILE A 13 1.87 -14.89 -17.19
CA ILE A 13 0.65 -15.28 -16.45
C ILE A 13 -0.56 -15.29 -17.37
N LEU A 14 -0.75 -14.24 -18.17
CA LEU A 14 -1.91 -14.09 -19.05
C LEU A 14 -1.91 -15.11 -20.20
N SER A 15 -0.74 -15.51 -20.71
CA SER A 15 -0.66 -16.54 -21.77
C SER A 15 -1.05 -17.94 -21.32
N ARG A 16 -1.11 -18.18 -20.00
CA ARG A 16 -1.55 -19.46 -19.41
C ARG A 16 -3.05 -19.52 -19.15
N LEU A 17 -3.77 -18.40 -19.31
CA LEU A 17 -5.23 -18.39 -19.22
C LEU A 17 -5.82 -19.02 -20.49
N SER A 18 -6.93 -19.76 -20.34
CA SER A 18 -7.59 -20.37 -21.49
C SER A 18 -8.22 -19.29 -22.38
N ASP A 19 -7.80 -19.26 -23.63
CA ASP A 19 -8.35 -18.41 -24.70
C ASP A 19 -9.82 -18.70 -25.03
N THR A 20 -10.30 -19.91 -24.71
CA THR A 20 -11.72 -20.28 -24.85
C THR A 20 -12.62 -19.75 -23.72
N LEU A 21 -12.03 -19.38 -22.58
CA LEU A 21 -12.76 -18.90 -21.40
C LEU A 21 -12.57 -17.42 -21.13
N PHE A 22 -11.41 -16.87 -21.49
CA PHE A 22 -11.03 -15.51 -21.15
C PHE A 22 -10.59 -14.73 -22.39
N GLU A 23 -11.19 -13.55 -22.57
CA GLU A 23 -10.67 -12.51 -23.45
C GLU A 23 -9.90 -11.48 -22.62
N ILE A 24 -8.63 -11.26 -22.96
CA ILE A 24 -7.76 -10.34 -22.19
C ILE A 24 -7.85 -8.93 -22.78
N VAL A 25 -8.33 -7.98 -21.96
CA VAL A 25 -8.48 -6.57 -22.35
C VAL A 25 -7.48 -5.70 -21.57
N PHE A 26 -6.59 -5.01 -22.29
CA PHE A 26 -5.68 -4.03 -21.70
C PHE A 26 -6.24 -2.61 -21.86
N PHE A 27 -6.43 -1.91 -20.74
CA PHE A 27 -7.00 -0.56 -20.76
C PHE A 27 -6.03 0.48 -21.33
N GLY A 28 -4.73 0.33 -21.07
CA GLY A 28 -3.67 1.24 -21.54
C GLY A 28 -3.60 2.56 -20.77
N ASP A 29 -2.42 3.18 -20.74
CA ASP A 29 -2.16 4.35 -19.88
C ASP A 29 -2.95 5.59 -20.30
N ALA A 30 -3.09 5.85 -21.60
CA ALA A 30 -3.81 7.01 -22.10
C ALA A 30 -5.29 7.02 -21.65
N LEU A 31 -5.96 5.87 -21.74
CA LEU A 31 -7.33 5.70 -21.29
C LEU A 31 -7.43 5.86 -19.76
N LEU A 32 -6.56 5.16 -19.03
CA LEU A 32 -6.56 5.18 -17.56
C LEU A 32 -6.35 6.60 -17.01
N LEU A 33 -5.45 7.37 -17.61
CA LEU A 33 -5.11 8.71 -17.13
C LEU A 33 -6.09 9.77 -17.62
N HIS A 34 -6.49 9.73 -18.90
CA HIS A 34 -7.17 10.87 -19.53
C HIS A 34 -8.67 10.67 -19.77
N SER A 35 -9.16 9.43 -19.92
CA SER A 35 -10.59 9.18 -20.19
C SER A 35 -11.39 9.02 -18.89
N PRO A 36 -12.65 9.46 -18.83
CA PRO A 36 -13.53 9.19 -17.70
C PRO A 36 -13.82 7.69 -17.58
N VAL A 37 -14.08 7.22 -16.35
CA VAL A 37 -14.27 5.79 -16.04
C VAL A 37 -15.48 5.16 -16.76
N SER A 38 -16.45 5.99 -17.17
CA SER A 38 -17.60 5.56 -17.97
C SER A 38 -17.23 5.08 -19.37
N GLU A 39 -16.11 5.56 -19.92
CA GLU A 39 -15.62 5.20 -21.25
C GLU A 39 -14.68 3.99 -21.25
N TRP A 40 -14.31 3.48 -20.08
CA TRP A 40 -13.42 2.34 -19.99
C TRP A 40 -14.13 1.05 -20.46
N PRO A 41 -13.39 0.08 -21.05
CA PRO A 41 -13.94 -1.20 -21.47
C PRO A 41 -14.73 -1.89 -20.35
N ILE A 42 -15.80 -2.60 -20.71
CA ILE A 42 -16.57 -3.41 -19.76
C ILE A 42 -15.90 -4.77 -19.64
N VAL A 43 -15.67 -5.25 -18.42
CA VAL A 43 -15.09 -6.57 -18.15
C VAL A 43 -15.87 -7.26 -17.05
N ASP A 44 -15.88 -8.60 -17.08
CA ASP A 44 -16.49 -9.41 -16.00
C ASP A 44 -15.54 -9.58 -14.81
N VAL A 45 -14.23 -9.60 -15.06
CA VAL A 45 -13.18 -9.76 -14.06
C VAL A 45 -12.18 -8.61 -14.17
N LEU A 46 -11.90 -7.94 -13.06
CA LEU A 46 -10.94 -6.85 -12.99
C LEU A 46 -9.69 -7.26 -12.21
N ILE A 47 -8.54 -7.21 -12.88
CA ILE A 47 -7.22 -7.29 -12.26
C ILE A 47 -6.60 -5.91 -12.31
N ALA A 48 -6.58 -5.23 -11.16
CA ALA A 48 -6.00 -3.90 -11.02
C ALA A 48 -5.16 -3.83 -9.75
N PHE A 49 -4.00 -3.19 -9.86
CA PHE A 49 -3.08 -3.01 -8.76
C PHE A 49 -2.29 -1.71 -8.93
N TYR A 50 -2.08 -1.02 -7.83
CA TYR A 50 -1.39 0.25 -7.78
C TYR A 50 0.09 0.11 -8.16
N SER A 51 0.57 1.15 -8.83
CA SER A 51 1.98 1.45 -8.99
C SER A 51 2.12 2.97 -9.07
N SER A 52 3.32 3.51 -8.89
CA SER A 52 3.56 4.95 -9.07
C SER A 52 2.91 5.49 -10.36
N GLY A 53 2.11 6.55 -10.21
CA GLY A 53 1.34 7.19 -11.29
C GLY A 53 -0.01 6.54 -11.63
N TYR A 54 -0.37 5.39 -11.06
CA TYR A 54 -1.65 4.72 -11.32
C TYR A 54 -2.81 5.46 -10.63
N PRO A 55 -3.92 5.76 -11.34
CA PRO A 55 -5.05 6.49 -10.76
C PRO A 55 -5.99 5.53 -10.00
N LEU A 56 -5.59 5.15 -8.77
CA LEU A 56 -6.34 4.20 -7.93
C LEU A 56 -7.79 4.63 -7.70
N ASP A 57 -8.02 5.92 -7.42
CA ASP A 57 -9.38 6.45 -7.19
C ASP A 57 -10.29 6.25 -8.42
N LYS A 58 -9.74 6.38 -9.64
CA LYS A 58 -10.49 6.10 -10.86
C LYS A 58 -10.79 4.61 -11.01
N ALA A 59 -9.84 3.75 -10.65
CA ALA A 59 -10.07 2.30 -10.67
C ALA A 59 -11.18 1.88 -9.70
N ILE A 60 -11.22 2.48 -8.50
CA ILE A 60 -12.29 2.30 -7.52
C ILE A 60 -13.63 2.75 -8.11
N GLN A 61 -13.70 3.98 -8.65
CA GLN A 61 -14.92 4.50 -9.28
C GLN A 61 -15.41 3.62 -10.43
N TYR A 62 -14.48 3.08 -11.23
CA TYR A 62 -14.81 2.12 -12.29
C TYR A 62 -15.41 0.83 -11.71
N ALA A 63 -14.81 0.27 -10.66
CA ALA A 63 -15.31 -0.94 -10.01
C ALA A 63 -16.70 -0.72 -9.40
N ASP A 64 -16.96 0.43 -8.77
CA ASP A 64 -18.28 0.78 -8.24
C ASP A 64 -19.34 0.93 -9.34
N LEU A 65 -18.96 1.53 -10.47
CA LEU A 65 -19.82 1.75 -11.63
C LEU A 65 -20.17 0.45 -12.36
N ARG A 66 -19.19 -0.41 -12.61
CA ARG A 66 -19.31 -1.59 -13.48
C ARG A 66 -19.54 -2.90 -12.73
N LYS A 67 -19.20 -2.94 -11.43
CA LYS A 67 -19.31 -4.10 -10.55
C LYS A 67 -18.72 -5.40 -11.12
N PRO A 68 -17.48 -5.39 -11.67
CA PRO A 68 -16.82 -6.63 -12.08
C PRO A 68 -16.48 -7.47 -10.84
N PHE A 69 -16.14 -8.75 -11.04
CA PHE A 69 -15.43 -9.52 -10.03
C PHE A 69 -14.01 -8.96 -9.88
N VAL A 70 -13.75 -8.26 -8.78
CA VAL A 70 -12.47 -7.63 -8.50
C VAL A 70 -11.53 -8.64 -7.83
N LEU A 71 -10.44 -9.00 -8.53
CA LEU A 71 -9.50 -10.02 -8.03
C LEU A 71 -8.68 -9.54 -6.83
N ASN A 72 -8.21 -8.28 -6.89
CA ASN A 72 -7.47 -7.64 -5.81
C ASN A 72 -8.30 -6.47 -5.28
N ASP A 73 -8.61 -6.49 -3.99
CA ASP A 73 -9.34 -5.39 -3.36
C ASP A 73 -8.63 -4.05 -3.64
N LEU A 74 -9.35 -3.08 -4.19
CA LEU A 74 -8.81 -1.78 -4.58
C LEU A 74 -8.69 -0.82 -3.38
N GLN A 75 -9.61 -0.91 -2.41
CA GLN A 75 -9.59 -0.07 -1.22
C GLN A 75 -8.39 -0.43 -0.34
N MET A 76 -8.11 -1.72 -0.19
CA MET A 76 -6.97 -2.24 0.55
C MET A 76 -5.63 -1.72 0.00
N GLN A 77 -5.58 -1.33 -1.27
CA GLN A 77 -4.36 -0.75 -1.83
C GLN A 77 -4.04 0.64 -1.27
N HIS A 78 -5.02 1.41 -0.78
CA HIS A 78 -4.72 2.63 -0.01
C HIS A 78 -4.09 2.29 1.35
N THR A 79 -4.54 1.22 2.00
CA THR A 79 -3.97 0.72 3.26
C THR A 79 -2.51 0.32 3.04
N LEU A 80 -2.21 -0.41 1.97
CA LEU A 80 -0.86 -0.85 1.63
C LEU A 80 0.15 0.29 1.37
N LYS A 81 -0.33 1.53 1.17
CA LYS A 81 0.51 2.71 0.97
C LYS A 81 0.97 3.38 2.27
N ASP A 82 0.34 3.09 3.40
CA ASP A 82 0.72 3.66 4.70
C ASP A 82 1.27 2.54 5.57
N ARG A 83 2.58 2.57 5.86
CA ARG A 83 3.24 1.52 6.64
C ARG A 83 2.62 1.34 8.02
N ARG A 84 2.07 2.40 8.62
CA ARG A 84 1.42 2.34 9.93
C ARG A 84 0.16 1.49 9.86
N LYS A 85 -0.68 1.73 8.85
CA LYS A 85 -1.91 0.94 8.63
C LYS A 85 -1.62 -0.52 8.32
N VAL A 86 -0.55 -0.78 7.57
CA VAL A 86 -0.11 -2.16 7.30
C VAL A 86 0.28 -2.88 8.59
N TYR A 87 1.08 -2.24 9.44
CA TYR A 87 1.49 -2.83 10.72
C TYR A 87 0.31 -3.02 11.66
N ASP A 88 -0.55 -2.01 11.82
CA ASP A 88 -1.78 -2.11 12.62
C ASP A 88 -2.66 -3.29 12.15
N LEU A 89 -2.81 -3.50 10.84
CA LEU A 89 -3.57 -4.62 10.28
C LEU A 89 -2.90 -5.98 10.53
N LEU A 90 -1.57 -6.05 10.44
CA LEU A 90 -0.82 -7.28 10.76
C LEU A 90 -0.98 -7.66 12.23
N GLU A 91 -0.87 -6.68 13.13
CA GLU A 91 -1.08 -6.89 14.57
C GLU A 91 -2.52 -7.31 14.88
N GLU A 92 -3.52 -6.66 14.28
CA GLU A 92 -4.93 -7.04 14.41
C GLU A 92 -5.18 -8.49 13.96
N ALA A 93 -4.49 -8.94 12.92
CA ALA A 93 -4.54 -10.31 12.44
C ALA A 93 -3.74 -11.31 13.30
N GLY A 94 -3.08 -10.86 14.36
CA GLY A 94 -2.25 -11.69 15.24
C GLY A 94 -0.93 -12.14 14.58
N ILE A 95 -0.44 -11.39 13.60
CA ILE A 95 0.84 -11.65 12.94
C ILE A 95 1.93 -10.88 13.68
N ASP A 96 2.97 -11.59 14.10
CA ASP A 96 4.12 -10.98 14.77
C ASP A 96 4.82 -9.96 13.86
N VAL A 97 5.02 -8.75 14.37
CA VAL A 97 5.77 -7.67 13.73
C VAL A 97 6.95 -7.25 14.63
N PRO A 98 8.01 -6.64 14.06
CA PRO A 98 9.08 -6.07 14.88
C PRO A 98 8.53 -5.01 15.84
N THR A 99 9.11 -4.91 17.05
CA THR A 99 8.85 -3.79 17.96
C THR A 99 9.06 -2.47 17.23
N HIS A 100 8.07 -1.59 17.32
CA HIS A 100 8.05 -0.35 16.56
C HIS A 100 7.26 0.74 17.29
N VAL A 101 7.49 1.97 16.88
CA VAL A 101 6.77 3.15 17.36
C VAL A 101 6.65 4.16 16.22
N TYR A 102 5.51 4.83 16.10
CA TYR A 102 5.25 5.77 15.02
C TYR A 102 5.49 7.22 15.46
N MET A 103 6.34 7.94 14.74
CA MET A 103 6.41 9.40 14.83
C MET A 103 5.36 10.02 13.91
N SER A 104 4.10 10.07 14.37
CA SER A 104 2.99 10.65 13.59
C SER A 104 2.75 12.11 13.96
N ARG A 105 2.83 13.01 12.96
CA ARG A 105 2.56 14.46 13.11
C ARG A 105 1.27 14.92 12.44
N ASP A 106 0.57 13.98 11.80
CA ASP A 106 -0.66 14.18 11.01
C ASP A 106 -1.93 13.80 11.79
N GLY A 107 -1.81 13.48 13.09
CA GLY A 107 -2.93 13.10 13.93
C GLY A 107 -3.39 11.64 13.78
N TYR A 108 -2.62 10.80 13.08
CA TYR A 108 -2.90 9.37 13.01
C TYR A 108 -2.87 8.72 14.39
N VAL A 109 -3.87 7.89 14.69
CA VAL A 109 -3.96 7.11 15.93
C VAL A 109 -3.91 5.63 15.57
N SER A 110 -2.83 4.97 16.00
CA SER A 110 -2.63 3.53 15.78
C SER A 110 -3.68 2.72 16.52
N THR A 111 -4.17 1.66 15.87
CA THR A 111 -5.03 0.65 16.49
C THR A 111 -4.25 -0.52 17.08
N GLY A 112 -2.97 -0.65 16.71
CA GLY A 112 -2.03 -1.61 17.24
C GLY A 112 -1.13 -1.02 18.34
N THR A 113 0.11 -1.50 18.41
CA THR A 113 1.07 -1.09 19.46
C THR A 113 1.89 0.15 19.09
N GLY A 114 1.86 0.55 17.82
CA GLY A 114 2.71 1.61 17.28
C GLY A 114 2.48 3.02 17.86
N ALA A 115 1.40 3.26 18.61
CA ALA A 115 1.21 4.51 19.35
C ALA A 115 2.25 4.72 20.47
N GLY A 116 2.83 3.64 21.00
CA GLY A 116 3.65 3.68 22.21
C GLY A 116 2.81 3.74 23.49
N THR A 117 3.47 3.93 24.63
CA THR A 117 2.84 3.92 25.97
C THR A 117 2.39 5.31 26.43
N ASN A 118 2.97 6.37 25.87
CA ASN A 118 2.61 7.76 26.16
C ASN A 118 2.53 8.61 24.87
N PRO A 119 1.47 8.48 24.06
CA PRO A 119 1.36 9.12 22.73
C PRO A 119 1.09 10.63 22.76
N LYS A 120 0.99 11.25 23.95
CA LYS A 120 0.58 12.67 24.09
C LYS A 120 1.72 13.66 23.83
N GLU A 121 2.96 13.22 23.93
CA GLU A 121 4.12 14.12 23.88
C GLU A 121 4.71 14.18 22.47
N SER A 122 4.62 13.12 21.65
CA SER A 122 5.19 13.04 20.29
C SER A 122 6.61 13.62 20.15
N GLU A 123 7.35 13.63 21.25
CA GLU A 123 8.68 14.19 21.36
C GLU A 123 9.68 13.06 21.15
N LEU A 124 10.55 13.24 20.15
CA LEU A 124 11.67 12.35 19.90
C LEU A 124 12.86 12.86 20.72
N VAL A 125 13.34 12.04 21.63
CA VAL A 125 14.61 12.28 22.34
C VAL A 125 15.66 11.36 21.76
N GLU A 126 16.76 11.94 21.26
CA GLU A 126 17.87 11.20 20.68
C GLU A 126 19.05 11.18 21.64
N HIS A 127 19.61 9.98 21.85
CA HIS A 127 20.81 9.74 22.64
C HIS A 127 21.90 9.07 21.78
N ASP A 128 23.10 8.91 22.35
CA ASP A 128 24.24 8.33 21.62
C ASP A 128 23.96 6.91 21.10
N ASP A 129 23.29 6.06 21.89
CA ASP A 129 23.06 4.63 21.58
C ASP A 129 21.58 4.21 21.49
N HIS A 130 20.63 5.15 21.65
CA HIS A 130 19.20 4.86 21.57
C HIS A 130 18.35 6.09 21.23
N ILE A 131 17.08 5.85 20.89
CA ILE A 131 16.05 6.90 20.82
C ILE A 131 14.91 6.59 21.78
N GLU A 132 14.21 7.64 22.23
CA GLU A 132 12.99 7.53 23.01
C GLU A 132 11.86 8.26 22.28
N LEU A 133 10.75 7.56 22.06
CA LEU A 133 9.57 8.12 21.42
C LEU A 133 8.31 7.54 22.06
N ASN A 134 7.38 8.40 22.47
CA ASN A 134 6.11 8.01 23.09
C ASN A 134 6.26 6.98 24.24
N GLY A 135 7.31 7.11 25.05
CA GLY A 135 7.63 6.21 26.15
C GLY A 135 8.21 4.85 25.73
N VAL A 136 8.58 4.68 24.46
CA VAL A 136 9.26 3.50 23.91
C VAL A 136 10.74 3.83 23.69
N VAL A 137 11.62 3.01 24.25
CA VAL A 137 13.08 3.10 24.05
C VAL A 137 13.50 2.12 22.95
N MET A 138 14.17 2.62 21.92
CA MET A 138 14.72 1.82 20.82
C MET A 138 16.25 1.95 20.80
N ASN A 139 16.93 0.93 21.29
CA ASN A 139 18.39 0.86 21.26
C ASN A 139 18.90 0.60 19.84
N LYS A 140 20.09 1.11 19.53
CA LYS A 140 20.77 0.74 18.29
C LYS A 140 21.21 -0.75 18.34
N PRO A 141 21.15 -1.49 17.22
CA PRO A 141 20.71 -1.00 15.93
C PRO A 141 19.19 -0.95 15.79
N PHE A 142 18.67 0.14 15.21
CA PHE A 142 17.25 0.29 14.87
C PHE A 142 17.07 0.76 13.42
N VAL A 143 15.85 0.56 12.89
CA VAL A 143 15.49 0.89 11.51
C VAL A 143 14.48 2.04 11.50
N GLU A 144 14.77 3.10 10.76
CA GLU A 144 13.81 4.17 10.45
C GLU A 144 13.23 3.96 9.06
N LYS A 145 11.91 4.04 8.94
CA LYS A 145 11.19 3.91 7.68
C LYS A 145 10.25 5.10 7.50
N PRO A 146 10.24 5.75 6.33
CA PRO A 146 9.19 6.71 5.99
C PRO A 146 7.80 6.06 6.08
N ILE A 147 6.80 6.84 6.50
CA ILE A 147 5.41 6.37 6.61
C ILE A 147 4.85 5.92 5.26
N ASP A 148 5.21 6.63 4.19
CA ASP A 148 4.84 6.26 2.82
C ASP A 148 5.54 4.95 2.42
N ALA A 149 4.75 3.95 2.06
CA ALA A 149 5.27 2.65 1.67
C ALA A 149 6.02 2.69 0.33
N ASP A 150 5.70 3.66 -0.54
CA ASP A 150 6.39 3.90 -1.80
C ASP A 150 7.72 4.67 -1.61
N ASP A 151 7.93 5.29 -0.45
CA ASP A 151 9.22 5.86 -0.09
C ASP A 151 10.15 4.78 0.48
N HIS A 152 11.22 4.51 -0.26
CA HIS A 152 12.20 3.46 0.03
C HIS A 152 13.49 4.00 0.68
N ASN A 153 13.50 5.26 1.14
CA ASN A 153 14.62 5.85 1.87
C ASN A 153 14.66 5.33 3.32
N ILE A 154 15.04 4.07 3.47
CA ILE A 154 15.12 3.38 4.76
C ILE A 154 16.52 3.58 5.36
N ALA A 155 16.59 4.03 6.60
CA ALA A 155 17.84 4.21 7.33
C ALA A 155 18.02 3.14 8.42
N ILE A 156 19.27 2.78 8.69
CA ILE A 156 19.67 1.89 9.79
C ILE A 156 20.70 2.63 10.62
N TYR A 157 20.46 2.69 11.92
CA TYR A 157 21.33 3.35 12.89
C TYR A 157 22.09 2.28 13.67
N TYR A 158 23.38 2.50 13.92
CA TYR A 158 24.28 1.61 14.65
C TYR A 158 24.96 2.34 15.79
#